data_AF-A0A970NE04-F1
#
_entry.id   AF-A0A970NE04-F1
#
_cell.length_a   1.000
_cell.length_b   1.000
_cell.length_c   1.000
_cell.angle_alpha   90.00
_cell.angle_beta   90.00
_cell.angle_gamma   90.00
#
_symmetry.space_group_name_H-M   'P 1'
#
loop_
_entity.id
_entity.type
_entity.pdbx_description
1 polymer ?
#
loop_
_entity_poly.entity_id
_entity_poly.type
_entity_poly.pdbx_seq_one_letter_code
_entity_poly.pdbx_strand_id
1 'polypeptide(L)' 'MLPPVTSVKAENLAQGTVKYVSEGYFFMVSLDRNGRPNEVPPLEIENERQQRLFEDAKSRIAKMKPGKMPSDSFGT' A
#
# COMPACT_ATOMS: atom_id res chain seq x y z
N MET A 1 -3.30 6.69 -6.40
CA MET A 1 -3.46 6.24 -5.01
C MET A 1 -2.07 5.97 -4.41
N LEU A 2 -1.79 6.40 -3.18
CA LEU A 2 -0.55 6.05 -2.46
C LEU A 2 -0.75 4.74 -1.68
N PRO A 3 0.25 3.85 -1.60
CA PRO A 3 0.09 2.57 -0.91
C PRO A 3 -0.01 2.78 0.60
N PRO A 4 -1.05 2.23 1.27
CA PRO A 4 -1.15 2.28 2.73
C PRO A 4 -0.06 1.43 3.37
N VAL A 5 0.28 1.75 4.63
CA VAL A 5 1.16 0.90 5.44
C VAL A 5 0.36 -0.26 6.01
N THR A 6 0.87 -1.47 5.85
CA THR A 6 0.29 -2.70 6.41
C THR A 6 1.23 -3.20 7.49
N SER A 7 0.79 -3.26 8.74
CA SER A 7 1.58 -3.80 9.86
C SER A 7 1.21 -5.24 10.16
N VAL A 8 2.20 -6.12 10.29
CA VAL A 8 2.03 -7.51 10.72
C VAL A 8 2.40 -7.62 12.19
N LYS A 9 1.53 -8.26 12.97
CA LYS A 9 1.72 -8.53 14.39
C LYS A 9 1.67 -10.03 14.63
N ALA A 10 2.59 -10.54 15.46
CA ALA A 10 2.54 -11.89 15.99
C ALA A 10 1.97 -11.83 17.40
N GLU A 11 1.07 -12.75 17.72
CA GLU A 11 0.47 -12.88 19.04
C GLU A 11 0.82 -14.24 19.63
N ASN A 12 1.24 -14.24 20.89
CA ASN A 12 1.35 -15.45 21.71
C ASN A 12 0.15 -15.52 22.65
N LEU A 13 -0.79 -16.40 22.32
CA LEU A 13 -2.06 -16.57 23.04
C LEU A 13 -1.86 -17.11 24.47
N ALA A 14 -0.88 -17.99 24.69
CA ALA A 14 -0.63 -18.57 26.00
C ALA A 14 -0.07 -17.55 27.00
N GLN A 15 0.66 -16.55 26.50
CA GLN A 15 1.26 -15.49 27.33
C GLN A 15 0.50 -14.16 27.23
N GLY A 16 -0.52 -14.04 26.36
CA GLY A 16 -1.26 -12.81 26.12
C GLY A 16 -0.39 -11.66 25.57
N THR A 17 0.69 -11.97 24.83
CA THR A 17 1.63 -10.94 24.34
C THR A 17 1.52 -10.73 22.83
N VAL A 18 1.66 -9.48 22.38
CA VAL A 18 1.64 -9.09 20.96
C VAL A 18 2.95 -8.40 20.61
N LYS A 19 3.54 -8.77 19.47
CA LYS A 19 4.79 -8.21 18.94
C LYS A 19 4.61 -7.75 17.50
N TYR A 20 5.18 -6.59 17.16
CA TYR A 20 5.30 -6.15 15.78
C TYR A 20 6.37 -6.97 15.07
N VAL A 21 6.09 -7.40 13.84
CA VAL A 21 6.97 -8.32 13.08
C VAL A 21 7.49 -7.66 11.82
N SER A 22 6.60 -7.07 11.03
CA SER A 22 6.97 -6.46 9.78
C SER A 22 5.97 -5.39 9.36
N GLU A 23 6.39 -4.54 8.44
CA GLU A 23 5.53 -3.61 7.73
C GLU A 23 5.73 -3.77 6.22
N GLY A 24 4.66 -3.60 5.46
CA GLY A 24 4.66 -3.70 4.01
C GLY A 24 3.86 -2.59 3.33
N TYR A 25 4.18 -2.34 2.06
CA TYR A 25 3.53 -1.36 1.21
C TYR A 25 3.21 -2.01 -0.13
N PHE A 26 1.95 -1.91 -0.56
CA PHE A 26 1.47 -2.59 -1.77
C PHE A 26 0.88 -1.59 -2.76
N PHE A 27 1.35 -1.62 -4.00
CA PHE A 27 0.70 -0.91 -5.10
C PHE A 27 -0.43 -1.76 -5.66
N MET A 28 -1.61 -1.15 -5.75
CA MET A 28 -2.79 -1.74 -6.37
C MET A 28 -3.20 -0.88 -7.56
N VAL A 29 -3.71 -1.52 -8.61
CA VAL A 29 -4.18 -0.87 -9.83
C VAL A 29 -5.62 -1.31 -10.07
N SER A 30 -6.54 -0.36 -10.21
CA SER A 30 -7.91 -0.66 -10.66
C SER A 30 -7.92 -0.94 -12.15
N LEU A 31 -8.57 -2.04 -12.53
CA LEU A 31 -8.74 -2.41 -13.93
C LEU A 31 -10.22 -2.28 -14.34
N ASP A 32 -10.46 -1.87 -15.58
CA ASP A 32 -11.78 -1.92 -16.21
C ASP A 32 -12.16 -3.36 -16.62
N ARG A 33 -13.33 -3.51 -17.24
CA ARG A 33 -13.81 -4.82 -17.73
C ARG A 33 -12.92 -5.48 -18.78
N ASN A 34 -12.06 -4.70 -19.43
CA ASN A 34 -11.13 -5.14 -20.46
C ASN A 34 -9.71 -5.36 -19.91
N GLY A 35 -9.52 -5.30 -18.59
CA GLY A 35 -8.21 -5.46 -17.94
C GLY A 35 -7.30 -4.24 -18.09
N ARG A 36 -7.82 -3.07 -18.47
CA ARG A 36 -7.03 -1.84 -18.62
C ARG A 36 -7.07 -1.00 -17.36
N PRO A 37 -5.97 -0.32 -16.98
CA PRO A 37 -6.00 0.61 -15.86
C PRO A 37 -7.13 1.63 -16.00
N ASN A 38 -7.88 1.82 -14.93
CA ASN A 38 -8.94 2.81 -14.81
C ASN A 38 -8.63 3.80 -13.68
N GLU A 39 -9.24 4.98 -13.70
CA GLU A 39 -9.10 5.98 -12.65
C GLU A 39 -9.64 5.46 -11.30
N VAL A 40 -8.89 5.78 -10.25
CA VAL A 40 -9.30 5.56 -8.86
C VAL A 40 -9.77 6.88 -8.26
N PRO A 41 -10.82 6.87 -7.42
CA PRO A 41 -11.19 8.04 -6.64
C PRO A 41 -10.00 8.57 -5.81
N PRO A 42 -9.94 9.89 -5.55
CA PRO A 42 -8.92 10.47 -4.69
C PRO A 42 -9.04 9.93 -3.26
N LEU A 43 -7.90 9.86 -2.56
CA LEU A 43 -7.88 9.48 -1.15
C LEU A 43 -8.24 10.70 -0.29
N GLU A 44 -9.33 10.60 0.46
CA GLU A 44 -9.69 11.59 1.47
C GLU A 44 -8.83 11.40 2.72
N ILE A 45 -8.30 12.51 3.25
CA ILE A 45 -7.47 12.52 4.45
C ILE A 45 -8.29 13.13 5.59
N GLU A 46 -8.61 12.31 6.58
CA GLU A 46 -9.56 12.65 7.64
C GLU A 46 -8.89 13.07 8.95
N ASN A 47 -7.61 12.73 9.13
CA ASN A 47 -6.88 13.00 10.37
C ASN A 47 -5.36 13.13 10.16
N GLU A 48 -4.69 13.65 11.19
CA GLU A 48 -3.24 13.90 11.20
C GLU A 48 -2.40 12.64 10.96
N ARG A 49 -2.85 11.49 11.49
CA ARG A 49 -2.14 10.22 11.29
C ARG A 49 -2.18 9.81 9.82
N GLN A 50 -3.33 9.91 9.17
CA GLN A 50 -3.47 9.65 7.74
C GLN A 50 -2.63 10.63 6.91
N GLN A 51 -2.63 11.92 7.28
CA GLN A 51 -1.81 12.95 6.61
C GLN A 51 -0.32 12.61 6.66
N ARG A 52 0.19 12.19 7.82
CA ARG A 52 1.59 11.78 7.97
C ARG A 52 1.94 10.58 7.08
N LEU A 53 1.10 9.55 7.10
CA LEU A 53 1.29 8.36 6.27
C LEU A 53 1.27 8.69 4.77
N PHE A 54 0.44 9.64 4.36
CA PHE A 54 0.36 10.13 3.00
C PHE A 54 1.65 10.82 2.54
N GLU A 55 2.19 11.74 3.35
CA GLU A 55 3.46 12.42 3.03
C GLU A 55 4.67 11.47 3.06
N ASP A 56 4.70 10.52 4.00
CA ASP A 56 5.71 9.46 4.03
C ASP A 56 5.64 8.61 2.75
N ALA A 57 4.43 8.31 2.27
CA ALA A 57 4.24 7.55 1.04
C ALA A 57 4.70 8.30 -0.20
N LYS A 58 4.40 9.59 -0.34
CA LYS A 58 4.96 10.42 -1.42
C LYS A 58 6.48 10.38 -1.41
N SER A 59 7.08 10.55 -0.23
CA SER A 59 8.53 10.53 -0.06
C SER A 59 9.17 9.19 -0.46
N ARG A 60 8.51 8.05 -0.19
CA ARG A 60 8.97 6.73 -0.65
C ARG A 60 8.88 6.60 -2.16
N ILE A 61 7.76 6.99 -2.76
CA ILE A 61 7.54 6.89 -4.22
C ILE A 61 8.53 7.76 -4.99
N ALA A 62 8.79 8.99 -4.53
CA ALA A 62 9.74 9.89 -5.17
C ALA A 62 11.16 9.30 -5.25
N LYS A 63 11.50 8.37 -4.34
CA LYS A 63 12.79 7.67 -4.32
C LYS A 63 12.79 6.39 -5.17
N MET A 64 11.63 5.87 -5.59
CA MET A 64 11.54 4.69 -6.45
C MET A 64 11.86 5.05 -7.91
N LYS A 65 12.76 4.31 -8.56
CA LYS A 65 13.05 4.50 -9.99
C LYS A 65 11.89 3.99 -10.85
N PRO A 66 11.44 4.73 -11.88
CA PRO A 66 10.41 4.27 -12.80
C PRO A 66 11.01 3.17 -13.69
N GLY A 67 10.81 1.89 -13.34
CA GLY A 67 11.51 0.84 -14.08
C GLY A 67 11.05 -0.60 -13.94
N LYS A 68 10.02 -0.92 -13.15
CA LYS A 68 9.45 -2.29 -13.08
C LYS A 68 8.14 -2.26 -12.27
N MET A 69 7.06 -1.74 -12.87
CA MET A 69 5.76 -2.31 -12.55
C MET A 69 5.59 -3.45 -13.55
N PRO A 70 5.57 -4.72 -13.12
CA PRO A 70 5.40 -5.83 -14.06
C PRO A 70 4.02 -5.68 -14.71
N SER A 71 4.01 -5.17 -15.94
CA SER A 71 2.84 -5.14 -16.80
C SER A 71 2.35 -6.54 -17.15
N ASP A 72 3.22 -7.54 -17.01
CA ASP A 72 3.03 -8.87 -17.60
C ASP A 72 2.55 -9.93 -16.58
N SER A 73 2.26 -9.54 -15.33
CA SER A 73 1.82 -10.49 -14.28
C SER A 73 0.31 -10.53 -14.04
N PHE A 74 -0.48 -9.75 -14.78
CA PHE A 74 -1.95 -9.82 -14.75
C PHE A 74 -2.40 -10.62 -15.98
N GLY A 75 -2.34 -11.95 -15.86
CA GLY A 75 -2.54 -12.90 -16.95
C GLY A 75 -3.87 -12.76 -17.71
N THR A 76 -3.81 -13.00 -19.02
CA THR A 76 -4.90 -13.55 -19.85
C THR A 76 -5.10 -15.03 -19.57
#